data_AF-A0A672TAP5-F1
#
_entry.id   AF-A0A672TAP5-F1
#
_cell.length_a   1.000
_cell.length_b   1.000
_cell.length_c   1.000
_cell.angle_alpha   90.00
_cell.angle_beta   90.00
_cell.angle_gamma   90.00
#
_symmetry.space_group_name_H-M   'P 1'
#
loop_
_entity.id
_entity.type
_entity.pdbx_description
1 polymer ?
#
loop_
_entity_poly.entity_id
_entity_poly.type
_entity_poly.pdbx_seq_one_letter_code
_entity_poly.pdbx_strand_id
1 'polypeptide(L)'
;MSMEDPFFVVKGEVQKALSKAQGLFERWEELLQEEAPVSRDELDWSTNELRNCLRAIDWDLEDLHETISIVEANPGKFRLGEPELLERQEFVERTRKSVQLMKEQLSSPSAVAQAEKKNKQALLGATAKDRYAGLEPHLVSANSRYIQEQQEQQQLIMQDQDEQLELVTGSIRVLKDMSSRIGDELDEQAYPTDPGIIIKNNHI
;
A
#
# COMPACT_ATOMS: atom_id res chain seq x y z
N MET A 1 -6.67 -37.07 -35.59
CA MET A 1 -7.06 -35.65 -35.69
C MET A 1 -5.83 -34.85 -35.32
N SER A 2 -5.26 -34.06 -36.24
CA SER A 2 -4.20 -33.13 -35.88
C SER A 2 -4.83 -32.05 -34.99
N MET A 3 -4.32 -31.90 -33.78
CA MET A 3 -4.73 -30.84 -32.86
C MET A 3 -4.44 -29.51 -33.56
N GLU A 4 -5.45 -28.65 -33.69
CA GLU A 4 -5.31 -27.32 -34.27
C GLU A 4 -4.27 -26.54 -33.45
N ASP A 5 -3.33 -25.86 -34.12
CA ASP A 5 -2.23 -25.19 -33.44
C ASP A 5 -2.79 -24.06 -32.54
N PRO A 6 -2.61 -24.15 -31.20
CA PRO A 6 -3.18 -23.19 -30.27
C PRO A 6 -2.66 -21.76 -30.50
N PHE A 7 -1.53 -21.59 -31.18
CA PHE A 7 -1.01 -20.28 -31.57
C PHE A 7 -2.04 -19.46 -32.34
N PHE A 8 -2.79 -20.06 -33.28
CA PHE A 8 -3.73 -19.31 -34.11
C PHE A 8 -4.99 -18.89 -33.34
N VAL A 9 -5.39 -19.67 -32.34
CA VAL A 9 -6.50 -19.33 -31.44
C VAL A 9 -6.12 -18.10 -30.63
N VAL A 10 -4.98 -18.15 -29.94
CA VAL A 10 -4.48 -17.05 -29.11
C VAL A 10 -4.16 -15.83 -29.97
N LYS A 11 -3.59 -16.00 -31.17
CA LYS A 11 -3.41 -14.91 -32.15
C LYS A 11 -4.72 -14.20 -32.45
N GLY A 12 -5.80 -14.95 -32.68
CA GLY A 12 -7.13 -14.38 -32.93
C GLY A 12 -7.69 -13.62 -31.73
N GLU A 13 -7.49 -14.15 -30.52
CA GLU A 13 -7.89 -13.49 -29.27
C GLU A 13 -7.12 -12.19 -29.05
N VAL A 14 -5.80 -12.20 -29.25
CA VAL A 14 -4.94 -11.02 -29.20
C VAL A 14 -5.36 -9.98 -30.23
N GLN A 15 -5.65 -10.38 -31.47
CA GLN A 15 -6.12 -9.45 -32.50
C GLN A 15 -7.45 -8.80 -32.09
N LYS A 16 -8.39 -9.57 -31.56
CA LYS A 16 -9.68 -9.05 -31.06
C LYS A 16 -9.50 -8.10 -29.87
N ALA A 17 -8.64 -8.46 -28.93
CA ALA A 17 -8.31 -7.62 -27.78
C ALA A 17 -7.61 -6.32 -28.22
N LEU A 18 -6.72 -6.40 -29.20
CA LEU A 18 -6.06 -5.24 -29.79
C LEU A 18 -7.04 -4.30 -30.47
N SER A 19 -7.99 -4.81 -31.28
CA SER A 19 -9.03 -3.98 -31.88
C SER A 19 -9.91 -3.31 -30.82
N LYS A 20 -10.25 -4.01 -29.73
CA LYS A 20 -10.95 -3.42 -28.59
C LYS A 20 -10.12 -2.30 -27.94
N ALA A 21 -8.83 -2.54 -27.72
CA ALA A 21 -7.92 -1.56 -27.12
C ALA A 21 -7.77 -0.32 -28.00
N GLN A 22 -7.68 -0.48 -29.32
CA GLN A 22 -7.63 0.64 -30.27
C GLN A 22 -8.90 1.50 -30.21
N GLY A 23 -10.09 0.89 -30.20
CA GLY A 23 -11.33 1.63 -30.04
C GLY A 23 -11.46 2.36 -28.69
N LEU A 24 -10.97 1.74 -27.61
CA LEU A 24 -10.89 2.39 -26.30
C LEU A 24 -9.89 3.55 -26.29
N PHE A 25 -8.76 3.40 -27.00
CA PHE A 25 -7.74 4.44 -27.12
C PHE A 25 -8.25 5.65 -27.91
N GLU A 26 -8.89 5.43 -29.07
CA GLU A 26 -9.53 6.50 -29.85
C GLU A 26 -10.58 7.24 -28.99
N ARG A 27 -11.45 6.51 -28.30
CA ARG A 27 -12.43 7.11 -27.39
C ARG A 27 -11.77 7.91 -26.27
N TRP A 28 -10.69 7.39 -25.68
CA TRP A 28 -9.93 8.09 -24.64
C TRP A 28 -9.28 9.38 -25.18
N GLU A 29 -8.73 9.37 -26.39
CA GLU A 29 -8.19 10.56 -27.03
C GLU A 29 -9.27 11.62 -27.30
N GLU A 30 -10.44 11.21 -27.81
CA GLU A 30 -11.60 12.10 -27.96
C GLU A 30 -12.00 12.74 -26.63
N LEU A 31 -12.11 11.91 -25.57
CA LEU A 31 -12.44 12.35 -24.22
C LEU A 31 -11.37 13.27 -23.62
N LEU A 32 -10.14 13.30 -24.13
CA LEU A 32 -9.12 14.29 -23.74
C LEU A 32 -9.27 15.61 -24.52
N GLN A 33 -9.62 15.54 -25.81
CA GLN A 33 -9.74 16.70 -26.70
C GLN A 33 -11.06 17.47 -26.55
N GLU A 34 -12.12 16.82 -26.08
CA GLU A 34 -13.46 17.42 -26.03
C GLU A 34 -13.51 18.65 -25.09
N GLU A 35 -14.02 19.80 -25.54
CA GLU A 35 -14.10 21.00 -24.68
C GLU A 35 -15.28 20.97 -23.70
N ALA A 36 -16.25 20.09 -23.96
CA ALA A 36 -17.43 19.91 -23.11
C ALA A 36 -17.06 19.27 -21.76
N PRO A 37 -17.85 19.50 -20.69
CA PRO A 37 -17.65 18.84 -19.41
C PRO A 37 -17.93 17.34 -19.56
N VAL A 38 -16.88 16.58 -19.85
CA VAL A 38 -16.88 15.11 -19.83
C VAL A 38 -17.13 14.63 -18.40
N SER A 39 -17.95 13.60 -18.25
CA SER A 39 -18.14 12.95 -16.95
C SER A 39 -16.80 12.38 -16.48
N ARG A 40 -16.33 12.81 -15.31
CA ARG A 40 -15.09 12.31 -14.67
C ARG A 40 -15.05 10.78 -14.67
N ASP A 41 -16.18 10.17 -14.36
CA ASP A 41 -16.30 8.71 -14.26
C ASP A 41 -16.04 8.02 -15.60
N GLU A 42 -16.33 8.68 -16.73
CA GLU A 42 -16.11 8.12 -18.07
C GLU A 42 -14.63 8.15 -18.46
N LEU A 43 -13.92 9.25 -18.16
CA LEU A 43 -12.48 9.35 -18.45
C LEU A 43 -11.66 8.40 -17.56
N ASP A 44 -11.97 8.34 -16.27
CA ASP A 44 -11.32 7.44 -15.32
C ASP A 44 -11.60 5.97 -15.70
N TRP A 45 -12.86 5.63 -16.05
CA TRP A 45 -13.24 4.29 -16.53
C TRP A 45 -12.52 3.91 -17.82
N SER A 46 -12.53 4.78 -18.84
CA SER A 46 -11.91 4.53 -20.14
C SER A 46 -10.40 4.30 -19.99
N THR A 47 -9.74 5.14 -19.18
CA THR A 47 -8.31 5.00 -18.88
C THR A 47 -8.00 3.66 -18.20
N ASN A 48 -8.80 3.26 -17.22
CA ASN A 48 -8.59 2.00 -16.48
C ASN A 48 -8.88 0.77 -17.35
N GLU A 49 -9.96 0.79 -18.12
CA GLU A 49 -10.33 -0.31 -19.02
C GLU A 49 -9.26 -0.51 -20.09
N LEU A 50 -8.76 0.58 -20.69
CA LEU A 50 -7.67 0.51 -21.66
C LEU A 50 -6.39 -0.08 -21.04
N ARG A 51 -5.97 0.37 -19.84
CA ARG A 51 -4.81 -0.20 -19.14
C ARG A 51 -4.97 -1.69 -18.86
N ASN A 52 -6.17 -2.14 -18.50
CA ASN A 52 -6.46 -3.55 -18.27
C ASN A 52 -6.38 -4.35 -19.57
N CYS A 53 -6.96 -3.84 -20.66
CA CYS A 53 -6.85 -4.49 -21.97
C CYS A 53 -5.40 -4.59 -22.45
N LEU A 54 -4.61 -3.51 -22.34
CA LEU A 54 -3.20 -3.53 -22.75
C LEU A 54 -2.37 -4.52 -21.93
N ARG A 55 -2.64 -4.63 -20.62
CA ARG A 55 -1.98 -5.60 -19.75
C ARG A 55 -2.33 -7.05 -20.09
N ALA A 56 -3.60 -7.32 -20.40
CA ALA A 56 -4.01 -8.65 -20.84
C ALA A 56 -3.29 -9.05 -22.14
N ILE A 57 -3.19 -8.12 -23.10
CA ILE A 57 -2.45 -8.36 -24.34
C ILE A 57 -0.96 -8.58 -24.06
N ASP A 58 -0.34 -7.82 -23.16
CA ASP A 58 1.08 -8.02 -22.80
C ASP A 58 1.35 -9.45 -22.29
N TRP A 59 0.46 -10.01 -21.46
CA TRP A 59 0.56 -11.39 -20.99
C TRP A 59 0.41 -12.39 -22.14
N ASP A 60 -0.59 -12.24 -22.99
CA ASP A 60 -0.78 -13.14 -24.13
C ASP A 60 0.44 -13.08 -25.09
N LEU A 61 1.04 -11.91 -25.28
CA LEU A 61 2.25 -11.76 -26.10
C LEU A 61 3.50 -12.38 -25.47
N GLU A 62 3.59 -12.40 -24.14
CA GLU A 62 4.66 -13.09 -23.40
C GLU A 62 4.56 -14.59 -23.65
N ASP A 63 3.38 -15.18 -23.44
CA ASP A 63 3.11 -16.60 -23.70
C ASP A 63 3.39 -16.97 -25.16
N LEU A 64 2.92 -16.16 -26.13
CA LEU A 64 3.20 -16.38 -27.55
C LEU A 64 4.69 -16.32 -27.85
N HIS A 65 5.43 -15.39 -27.24
CA HIS A 65 6.87 -15.29 -27.42
C HIS A 65 7.60 -16.54 -26.87
N GLU A 66 7.22 -17.02 -25.68
CA GLU A 66 7.76 -18.25 -25.12
C GLU A 66 7.49 -19.45 -26.04
N THR A 67 6.28 -19.55 -26.60
CA THR A 67 5.96 -20.65 -27.54
C THR A 67 6.83 -20.62 -28.79
N ILE A 68 7.12 -19.43 -29.32
CA ILE A 68 8.04 -19.25 -30.46
C ILE A 68 9.44 -19.71 -30.08
N SER A 69 9.96 -19.29 -28.92
CA SER A 69 11.29 -19.71 -28.45
C SER A 69 11.40 -21.22 -28.25
N ILE A 70 10.33 -21.88 -27.78
CA ILE A 70 10.28 -23.35 -27.64
C ILE A 70 10.34 -24.04 -29.02
N VAL A 71 9.63 -23.50 -30.02
CA VAL A 71 9.63 -24.04 -31.39
C VAL A 71 11.02 -23.87 -32.02
N GLU A 72 11.65 -22.71 -31.85
CA GLU A 72 13.01 -22.41 -32.32
C GLU A 72 14.05 -23.35 -31.72
N ALA A 73 13.94 -23.63 -30.41
CA ALA A 73 14.86 -24.53 -29.72
C ALA A 73 14.70 -26.00 -30.14
N ASN A 74 13.56 -26.39 -30.75
CA ASN A 74 13.27 -27.78 -31.08
C ASN A 74 12.60 -28.01 -32.47
N PRO A 75 13.27 -27.63 -33.59
CA PRO A 75 12.65 -27.65 -34.92
C PRO A 75 12.16 -29.04 -35.37
N GLY A 76 12.88 -30.09 -34.99
CA GLY A 76 12.56 -31.48 -35.38
C GLY A 76 11.26 -32.02 -34.77
N LYS A 77 10.83 -31.46 -33.63
CA LYS A 77 9.60 -31.89 -32.92
C LYS A 77 8.35 -31.23 -33.50
N PHE A 78 8.44 -29.94 -33.83
CA PHE A 78 7.29 -29.13 -34.25
C PHE A 78 7.12 -29.06 -35.77
N ARG A 79 8.19 -29.31 -36.56
CA ARG A 79 8.17 -29.31 -38.04
C ARG A 79 7.50 -28.07 -38.62
N LEU A 80 7.70 -26.92 -37.97
CA LEU A 80 7.19 -25.63 -38.40
C LEU A 80 8.11 -25.05 -39.48
N GLY A 81 7.54 -24.45 -40.52
CA GLY A 81 8.34 -23.82 -41.56
C GLY A 81 9.00 -22.53 -41.06
N GLU A 82 10.24 -22.28 -41.47
CA GLU A 82 10.93 -21.01 -41.24
C GLU A 82 10.10 -19.76 -41.63
N PRO A 83 9.41 -19.72 -42.79
CA PRO A 83 8.55 -18.57 -43.11
C PRO A 83 7.39 -18.40 -42.15
N GLU A 84 6.78 -19.50 -41.68
CA GLU A 84 5.68 -19.43 -40.73
C GLU A 84 6.16 -18.94 -39.37
N LEU A 85 7.30 -19.44 -38.89
CA LEU A 85 7.91 -18.98 -37.65
C LEU A 85 8.21 -17.47 -37.68
N LEU A 86 8.72 -16.97 -38.81
CA LEU A 86 8.98 -15.55 -39.01
C LEU A 86 7.69 -14.72 -38.95
N GLU A 87 6.59 -15.19 -39.55
CA GLU A 87 5.28 -14.53 -39.46
C GLU A 87 4.77 -14.47 -38.00
N ARG A 88 5.03 -15.51 -37.20
CA ARG A 88 4.68 -15.50 -35.77
C ARG A 88 5.46 -14.45 -35.01
N GLN A 89 6.77 -14.35 -35.27
CA GLN A 89 7.64 -13.33 -34.67
C GLN A 89 7.22 -11.92 -35.05
N GLU A 90 6.97 -11.68 -36.34
CA GLU A 90 6.54 -10.38 -36.84
C GLU A 90 5.18 -9.97 -36.24
N PHE A 91 4.26 -10.91 -36.08
CA PHE A 91 2.99 -10.67 -35.42
C PHE A 91 3.17 -10.21 -33.96
N VAL A 92 3.97 -10.92 -33.17
CA VAL A 92 4.23 -10.58 -31.76
C VAL A 92 4.91 -9.22 -31.67
N GLU A 93 5.95 -8.97 -32.48
CA GLU A 93 6.70 -7.71 -32.47
C GLU A 93 5.85 -6.51 -32.88
N ARG A 94 5.05 -6.64 -33.95
CA ARG A 94 4.14 -5.58 -34.40
C ARG A 94 3.11 -5.24 -33.33
N THR A 95 2.52 -6.27 -32.69
CA THR A 95 1.50 -6.06 -31.67
C THR A 95 2.10 -5.43 -30.42
N ARG A 96 3.28 -5.89 -29.99
CA ARG A 96 4.06 -5.31 -28.90
C ARG A 96 4.33 -3.82 -29.13
N LYS A 97 4.76 -3.44 -30.34
CA LYS A 97 4.99 -2.02 -30.70
C LYS A 97 3.71 -1.19 -30.62
N SER A 98 2.57 -1.72 -31.10
CA SER A 98 1.28 -1.02 -31.00
C SER A 98 0.83 -0.82 -29.55
N VAL A 99 1.02 -1.83 -28.70
CA VAL A 99 0.70 -1.76 -27.27
C VAL A 99 1.59 -0.74 -26.56
N GLN A 100 2.90 -0.75 -26.83
CA GLN A 100 3.84 0.21 -26.26
C GLN A 100 3.49 1.65 -26.65
N LEU A 101 3.17 1.91 -27.92
CA LEU A 101 2.74 3.23 -28.37
C LEU A 101 1.54 3.75 -27.56
N MET A 102 0.50 2.94 -27.38
CA MET A 102 -0.67 3.32 -26.58
C MET A 102 -0.31 3.57 -25.11
N LYS A 103 0.56 2.75 -24.51
CA LYS A 103 1.04 2.91 -23.11
C LYS A 103 1.85 4.20 -22.93
N GLU A 104 2.70 4.53 -23.89
CA GLU A 104 3.49 5.77 -23.90
C GLU A 104 2.59 6.99 -23.98
N GLN A 105 1.58 6.98 -24.86
CA GLN A 105 0.61 8.08 -24.96
C GLN A 105 -0.22 8.24 -23.68
N LEU A 106 -0.69 7.13 -23.10
CA LEU A 106 -1.38 7.10 -21.80
C LEU A 106 -0.54 7.67 -20.64
N SER A 107 0.79 7.55 -20.73
CA SER A 107 1.73 8.00 -19.71
C SER A 107 2.37 9.35 -20.05
N SER A 108 2.00 9.94 -21.20
CA SER A 108 2.53 11.22 -21.66
C SER A 108 2.22 12.31 -20.64
N PRO A 109 3.20 13.15 -20.25
CA PRO A 109 2.97 14.26 -19.32
C PRO A 109 1.84 15.19 -19.79
N SER A 110 1.66 15.33 -21.11
CA SER A 110 0.57 16.12 -21.70
C SER A 110 -0.80 15.48 -21.44
N ALA A 111 -0.92 14.18 -21.66
CA ALA A 111 -2.17 13.45 -21.44
C ALA A 111 -2.55 13.43 -19.94
N VAL A 112 -1.57 13.23 -19.06
CA VAL A 112 -1.78 13.27 -17.61
C VAL A 112 -2.23 14.66 -17.17
N ALA A 113 -1.55 15.74 -17.61
CA ALA A 113 -1.93 17.10 -17.27
C ALA A 113 -3.33 17.48 -17.80
N GLN A 114 -3.71 17.01 -18.99
CA GLN A 114 -5.05 17.21 -19.55
C GLN A 114 -6.11 16.46 -18.76
N ALA A 115 -5.87 15.20 -18.40
CA ALA A 115 -6.76 14.42 -17.56
C ALA A 115 -6.95 15.06 -16.17
N GLU A 116 -5.87 15.52 -15.53
CA GLU A 116 -5.92 16.25 -14.26
C GLU A 116 -6.71 17.56 -14.36
N LYS A 117 -6.51 18.33 -15.44
CA LYS A 117 -7.27 19.57 -15.70
C LYS A 117 -8.76 19.27 -15.86
N LYS A 118 -9.13 18.23 -16.61
CA LYS A 118 -10.53 17.81 -16.77
C LYS A 118 -11.12 17.32 -15.45
N ASN A 119 -10.39 16.54 -14.67
CA ASN A 119 -10.82 16.12 -13.34
C ASN A 119 -11.06 17.32 -12.42
N LYS A 120 -10.19 18.33 -12.46
CA LYS A 120 -10.35 19.57 -11.69
C LYS A 120 -11.55 20.39 -12.16
N GLN A 121 -11.80 20.47 -13.48
CA GLN A 121 -12.95 21.18 -14.05
C GLN A 121 -14.28 20.49 -13.73
N ALA A 122 -14.36 19.16 -13.84
CA ALA A 122 -15.54 18.39 -13.42
C ALA A 122 -15.84 18.60 -11.94
N LEU A 123 -14.79 18.66 -11.10
CA LEU A 123 -14.94 18.96 -9.68
C LEU A 123 -15.44 20.39 -9.46
N LEU A 124 -14.92 21.39 -10.19
CA LEU A 124 -15.29 22.82 -10.12
C LEU A 124 -16.65 23.17 -10.74
N GLY A 125 -17.17 22.32 -11.64
CA GLY A 125 -18.54 22.42 -12.16
C GLY A 125 -19.61 22.14 -11.10
N ALA A 126 -19.28 21.36 -10.06
CA ALA A 126 -20.04 21.34 -8.82
C ALA A 126 -19.69 22.59 -8.01
N THR A 127 -20.63 23.55 -7.99
CA THR A 127 -20.43 24.90 -7.47
C THR A 127 -19.59 24.93 -6.17
N ALA A 128 -18.64 25.87 -6.11
CA ALA A 128 -17.81 26.11 -4.93
C ALA A 128 -18.61 26.42 -3.64
N LYS A 129 -19.94 26.62 -3.76
CA LYS A 129 -20.87 26.82 -2.64
C LYS A 129 -21.15 25.55 -1.84
N ASP A 130 -21.13 24.37 -2.47
CA ASP A 130 -21.44 23.10 -1.77
C ASP A 130 -20.21 22.48 -1.08
N ARG A 131 -18.99 22.74 -1.58
CA ARG A 131 -17.79 22.11 -1.03
C ARG A 131 -17.30 22.73 0.28
N TYR A 132 -17.60 23.99 0.56
CA TYR A 132 -17.33 24.57 1.89
C TYR A 132 -18.37 24.15 2.93
N ALA A 133 -19.62 23.88 2.53
CA ALA A 133 -20.67 23.43 3.45
C ALA A 133 -20.47 21.99 3.96
N GLY A 134 -19.78 21.13 3.20
CA GLY A 134 -19.56 19.72 3.55
C GLY A 134 -18.21 19.37 4.19
N LEU A 135 -17.16 20.18 3.98
CA LEU A 135 -15.85 19.95 4.61
C LEU A 135 -15.81 20.40 6.07
N GLU A 136 -16.50 21.49 6.42
CA GLU A 136 -16.55 22.00 7.80
C GLU A 136 -17.15 20.99 8.80
N PRO A 137 -18.31 20.36 8.53
CA PRO A 137 -18.90 19.37 9.45
C PRO A 137 -18.05 18.11 9.63
N HIS A 138 -17.40 17.62 8.57
CA HIS A 138 -16.58 16.41 8.65
C HIS A 138 -15.24 16.65 9.36
N LEU A 139 -14.61 17.80 9.13
CA LEU A 139 -13.39 18.18 9.84
C LEU A 139 -13.67 18.44 11.32
N VAL A 140 -14.78 19.10 11.67
CA VAL A 140 -15.20 19.30 13.06
C VAL A 140 -15.56 17.97 13.73
N SER A 141 -16.23 17.05 13.02
CA SER A 141 -16.57 15.71 13.53
C SER A 141 -15.33 14.82 13.77
N ALA A 142 -14.39 14.78 12.82
CA ALA A 142 -13.16 14.03 12.97
C ALA A 142 -12.27 14.58 14.10
N ASN A 143 -12.20 15.91 14.23
CA ASN A 143 -11.46 16.57 15.31
C ASN A 143 -12.13 16.31 16.67
N SER A 144 -13.47 16.38 16.75
CA SER A 144 -14.23 16.07 17.97
C SER A 144 -14.03 14.62 18.41
N ARG A 145 -14.07 13.67 17.48
CA ARG A 145 -13.83 12.25 17.78
C ARG A 145 -12.41 12.00 18.27
N TYR A 146 -11.41 12.64 17.65
CA TYR A 146 -10.02 12.53 18.07
C TYR A 146 -9.78 13.14 19.47
N ILE A 147 -10.37 14.31 19.75
CA ILE A 147 -10.30 14.95 21.07
C ILE A 147 -10.96 14.06 22.14
N GLN A 148 -12.12 13.48 21.84
CA GLN A 148 -12.82 12.60 22.78
C GLN A 148 -12.00 11.33 23.07
N GLU A 149 -11.43 10.71 22.03
CA GLU A 149 -10.58 9.52 22.19
C GLU A 149 -9.31 9.82 23.01
N GLN A 150 -8.69 11.00 22.81
CA GLN A 150 -7.57 11.44 23.64
C GLN A 150 -7.96 11.73 25.09
N GLN A 151 -9.16 12.28 25.32
CA GLN A 151 -9.66 12.55 26.67
C GLN A 151 -9.97 11.26 27.44
N GLU A 152 -10.56 10.26 26.77
CA GLU A 152 -10.78 8.92 27.34
C GLU A 152 -9.45 8.23 27.66
N GLN A 153 -8.45 8.34 26.76
CA GLN A 153 -7.12 7.77 26.99
C GLN A 153 -6.41 8.43 28.19
N GLN A 154 -6.52 9.75 28.36
CA GLN A 154 -5.96 10.44 29.52
C GLN A 154 -6.65 10.02 30.83
N GLN A 155 -7.95 9.74 30.83
CA GLN A 155 -8.64 9.22 32.04
C GLN A 155 -8.13 7.84 32.44
N LEU A 156 -7.89 6.95 31.48
CA LEU A 156 -7.32 5.62 31.75
C LEU A 156 -5.91 5.71 32.33
N ILE A 157 -5.08 6.59 31.79
CA ILE A 157 -3.72 6.82 32.29
C ILE A 157 -3.74 7.39 33.73
N MET A 158 -4.69 8.28 34.04
CA MET A 158 -4.83 8.81 35.39
C MET A 158 -5.30 7.74 36.39
N GLN A 159 -6.22 6.86 35.98
CA GLN A 159 -6.66 5.74 36.83
C GLN A 159 -5.52 4.73 37.10
N ASP A 160 -4.73 4.38 36.08
CA ASP A 160 -3.57 3.49 36.25
C ASP A 160 -2.53 4.11 37.19
N GLN A 161 -2.30 5.42 37.09
CA GLN A 161 -1.41 6.13 38.02
C GLN A 161 -1.94 6.17 39.45
N ASP A 162 -3.25 6.34 39.66
CA ASP A 162 -3.85 6.28 41.00
C ASP A 162 -3.71 4.88 41.63
N GLU A 163 -3.90 3.82 40.84
CA GLU A 163 -3.70 2.43 41.29
C GLU A 163 -2.22 2.16 41.67
N GLN A 164 -1.28 2.69 40.87
CA GLN A 164 0.14 2.62 41.19
C GLN A 164 0.49 3.41 42.46
N LEU A 165 -0.13 4.55 42.71
CA LEU A 165 0.06 5.31 43.94
C LEU A 165 -0.45 4.53 45.16
N GLU A 166 -1.59 3.85 45.06
CA GLU A 166 -2.10 2.99 46.14
C GLU A 166 -1.09 1.86 46.47
N LEU A 167 -0.55 1.19 45.45
CA LEU A 167 0.46 0.14 45.62
C LEU A 167 1.75 0.67 46.28
N VAL A 168 2.20 1.87 45.89
CA VAL A 168 3.35 2.53 46.50
C VAL A 168 3.05 2.90 47.96
N THR A 169 1.85 3.38 48.29
CA THR A 169 1.48 3.66 49.70
C THR A 169 1.43 2.40 50.56
N GLY A 170 0.95 1.28 50.02
CA GLY A 170 1.02 -0.02 50.69
C GLY A 170 2.46 -0.45 50.98
N SER A 171 3.35 -0.26 50.00
CA SER A 171 4.78 -0.56 50.13
C SER A 171 5.47 0.34 51.16
N ILE A 172 5.11 1.63 51.23
CA ILE A 172 5.59 2.56 52.26
C ILE A 172 5.11 2.14 53.66
N ARG A 173 3.88 1.63 53.79
CA ARG A 173 3.38 1.13 55.07
C ARG A 173 4.15 -0.11 55.54
N VAL A 174 4.46 -1.02 54.62
CA VAL A 174 5.31 -2.18 54.91
C VAL A 174 6.72 -1.77 55.30
N LEU A 175 7.33 -0.81 54.59
CA LEU A 175 8.63 -0.25 54.96
C LEU A 175 8.62 0.45 56.33
N LYS A 176 7.54 1.16 56.67
CA LYS A 176 7.35 1.77 57.98
C LYS A 176 7.27 0.71 59.09
N ASP A 177 6.52 -0.37 58.86
CA ASP A 177 6.42 -1.47 59.82
C ASP A 177 7.76 -2.21 59.99
N MET A 178 8.50 -2.44 58.90
CA MET A 178 9.86 -3.00 58.97
C MET A 178 10.82 -2.07 59.70
N SER A 179 10.78 -0.76 59.41
CA SER A 179 11.61 0.25 60.09
C SER A 179 11.29 0.33 61.58
N SER A 180 10.01 0.24 61.97
CA SER A 180 9.61 0.20 63.37
C SER A 180 10.15 -1.04 64.07
N ARG A 181 10.03 -2.22 63.44
CA ARG A 181 10.58 -3.47 64.00
C ARG A 181 12.10 -3.45 64.10
N ILE A 182 12.79 -2.91 63.09
CA ILE A 182 14.23 -2.71 63.14
C ILE A 182 14.60 -1.73 64.27
N GLY A 183 13.81 -0.68 64.49
CA GLY A 183 13.99 0.24 65.62
C GLY A 183 13.83 -0.45 66.97
N ASP A 184 12.78 -1.25 67.12
CA ASP A 184 12.53 -2.04 68.33
C ASP A 184 13.67 -3.07 68.57
N GLU A 185 14.14 -3.75 67.51
CA GLU A 185 15.25 -4.70 67.57
C GLU A 185 16.61 -4.01 67.82
N LEU A 186 16.82 -2.78 67.32
CA LEU A 186 18.01 -1.97 67.62
C LEU A 186 18.00 -1.47 69.07
N ASP A 187 16.84 -1.06 69.59
CA ASP A 187 16.67 -0.69 70.99
C ASP A 187 16.84 -1.90 71.93
N GLU A 188 16.46 -3.10 71.49
CA GLU A 188 16.69 -4.36 72.22
C GLU A 188 18.17 -4.79 72.18
N GLN A 189 18.88 -4.53 71.06
CA GLN A 189 20.34 -4.69 70.94
C GLN A 189 21.15 -3.60 71.66
N ALA A 190 20.51 -2.50 72.09
CA ALA A 190 21.15 -1.45 72.88
C ALA A 190 21.31 -1.82 74.38
N TYR A 191 21.05 -3.09 74.77
CA TYR A 191 21.45 -3.60 76.09
C TYR A 191 22.98 -3.65 76.22
N PRO A 192 23.57 -3.10 77.28
CA PRO A 192 24.97 -2.66 77.29
C PRO A 192 25.93 -3.83 77.50
N THR A 193 26.65 -4.25 76.45
CA THR A 193 27.94 -4.95 76.62
C THR A 193 29.07 -3.92 76.71
N ASP A 194 29.29 -3.43 77.92
CA ASP A 194 30.51 -2.75 78.34
C ASP A 194 31.62 -3.82 78.64
N PRO A 195 32.90 -3.47 78.93
CA PRO A 195 33.97 -3.30 77.96
C PRO A 195 35.23 -4.14 78.29
N GLY A 196 36.19 -4.20 77.35
CA GLY A 196 37.61 -4.33 77.72
C GLY A 196 38.24 -5.73 77.69
N ILE A 197 38.83 -6.10 76.55
CA ILE A 197 40.04 -6.92 76.52
C ILE A 197 41.08 -6.21 75.64
N ILE A 198 42.00 -5.52 76.30
CA ILE A 198 43.27 -5.06 75.73
C ILE A 198 44.24 -6.26 75.80
N ILE A 199 44.72 -6.74 74.66
CA ILE A 199 45.97 -7.51 74.60
C ILE A 199 46.91 -6.78 73.63
N LYS A 200 47.88 -6.05 74.22
CA LYS A 200 49.01 -5.46 73.50
C LYS A 200 50.04 -6.55 73.19
N ASN A 201 50.50 -6.56 71.96
CA ASN A 201 51.60 -7.39 71.45
C ASN A 201 52.95 -7.07 72.14
N ASN A 202 53.60 -8.14 72.59
CA ASN A 202 55.02 -8.53 72.50
C ASN A 202 56.04 -7.51 71.92
N HIS A 203 57.13 -7.18 72.64
CA HIS A 203 58.50 -7.71 72.42
C HIS A 203 59.62 -6.90 73.12
N ILE A 204 60.55 -7.65 73.75
CA ILE A 204 61.87 -7.31 74.35
C ILE A 204 61.85 -6.65 75.73
#